data_AF-A0A2I0AN76-F1
#
_entry.id   AF-A0A2I0AN76-F1
#
_cell.length_a   1.000
_cell.length_b   1.000
_cell.length_c   1.000
_cell.angle_alpha   90.00
_cell.angle_beta   90.00
_cell.angle_gamma   90.00
#
_symmetry.space_group_name_H-M   'P 1'
#
loop_
_entity.id
_entity.type
_entity.pdbx_description
1 polymer ?
#
loop_
_entity_poly.entity_id
_entity_poly.type
_entity_poly.pdbx_seq_one_letter_code
_entity_poly.pdbx_strand_id
1 'polypeptide(L)'
;MCDRKILSRIKGKFYKTVVRPAMIYGAACWPVKRKHTNKINVVKMRMLRWMCGYTRKDRMRNEYIRKKVGVAPIEDKLRESRLRWFGHLNRRPIEAPVRKIELLILPMYKEEEGDQRRHDKKL
;
A
#
# COMPACT_ATOMS: atom_id res chain seq x y z
N MET A 1 -6.11 -4.18 22.47
CA MET A 1 -6.23 -3.27 21.29
C MET A 1 -7.63 -2.67 21.15
N CYS A 2 -8.67 -3.43 21.49
CA CYS A 2 -10.07 -3.00 21.39
C CYS A 2 -10.56 -2.22 22.62
N ASP A 3 -9.73 -2.10 23.65
CA ASP A 3 -10.06 -1.35 24.87
C ASP A 3 -10.34 0.11 24.55
N ARG A 4 -11.55 0.58 24.90
CA ARG A 4 -11.93 1.98 24.70
C ARG A 4 -11.10 2.93 25.58
N LYS A 5 -10.52 2.43 26.67
CA LYS A 5 -9.65 3.17 27.60
C LYS A 5 -8.32 3.61 26.98
N ILE A 6 -7.86 2.92 25.92
CA ILE A 6 -6.61 3.28 25.23
C ILE A 6 -6.86 4.45 24.28
N LEU A 7 -6.09 5.53 24.44
CA LEU A 7 -6.16 6.70 23.56
C LEU A 7 -5.99 6.31 22.08
N SER A 8 -6.79 6.94 21.21
CA SER A 8 -6.74 6.71 19.75
C SER A 8 -5.37 6.99 19.14
N ARG A 9 -4.59 7.91 19.72
CA ARG A 9 -3.20 8.19 19.31
C ARG A 9 -2.28 6.99 19.51
N ILE A 10 -2.42 6.25 20.61
CA ILE A 10 -1.61 5.05 20.90
C ILE A 10 -1.98 3.94 19.90
N LYS A 11 -3.28 3.75 19.66
CA LYS A 11 -3.77 2.81 18.62
C LYS A 11 -3.24 3.16 17.24
N GLY A 12 -3.09 4.45 16.94
CA GLY A 12 -2.47 4.93 15.70
C GLY A 12 -0.99 4.60 15.59
N LYS A 13 -0.22 4.75 16.68
CA LYS A 13 1.18 4.29 16.71
C LYS A 13 1.27 2.79 16.47
N PHE A 14 0.47 2.01 17.18
CA PHE A 14 0.43 0.55 17.01
C PHE A 14 0.11 0.14 15.57
N TYR A 15 -0.91 0.76 14.97
CA TYR A 15 -1.27 0.51 13.57
C TYR A 15 -0.10 0.79 12.62
N LYS A 16 0.62 1.90 12.83
CA LYS A 16 1.75 2.29 11.98
C LYS A 16 2.92 1.29 12.09
N THR A 17 3.18 0.76 13.28
CA THR A 17 4.35 -0.07 13.55
C THR A 17 4.11 -1.55 13.25
N VAL A 18 2.95 -2.10 13.61
CA VAL A 18 2.72 -3.56 13.54
C VAL A 18 1.81 -3.91 12.37
N VAL A 19 0.62 -3.29 12.31
CA VAL A 19 -0.42 -3.68 11.35
C VAL A 19 -0.06 -3.27 9.93
N ARG A 20 0.44 -2.04 9.75
CA ARG A 20 0.72 -1.49 8.43
C ARG A 20 1.82 -2.27 7.70
N PRO A 21 3.00 -2.57 8.29
CA PRO A 21 4.02 -3.36 7.60
C PRO A 21 3.51 -4.76 7.25
N ALA A 22 2.81 -5.44 8.16
CA ALA A 22 2.23 -6.76 7.90
C ALA A 22 1.25 -6.75 6.72
N MET A 23 0.40 -5.74 6.63
CA MET A 23 -0.57 -5.59 5.54
C MET A 23 0.09 -5.22 4.21
N ILE A 24 1.19 -4.45 4.23
CA ILE A 24 1.90 -3.99 3.02
C ILE A 24 2.92 -5.01 2.54
N TYR A 25 3.39 -5.92 3.39
CA TYR A 25 4.47 -6.87 3.08
C TYR A 25 4.27 -7.56 1.73
N GLY A 26 3.08 -8.12 1.49
CA GLY A 26 2.75 -8.75 0.22
C GLY A 26 2.70 -7.76 -0.96
N ALA A 27 2.20 -6.54 -0.76
CA ALA A 27 2.01 -5.55 -1.82
C ALA A 27 3.32 -4.93 -2.35
N ALA A 28 4.45 -5.14 -1.69
CA ALA A 28 5.75 -4.66 -2.14
C ALA A 28 6.22 -5.34 -3.44
N CYS A 29 5.80 -6.59 -3.68
CA CYS A 29 6.29 -7.42 -4.79
C CYS A 29 5.33 -7.52 -6.00
N TRP A 30 4.11 -6.98 -5.90
CA TRP A 30 3.10 -7.07 -6.98
C TRP A 30 2.92 -5.76 -7.75
N PRO A 31 2.49 -5.80 -9.02
CA PRO A 31 1.95 -4.62 -9.71
C PRO A 31 0.65 -4.19 -9.02
N VAL A 32 0.67 -2.99 -8.45
CA VAL A 32 -0.45 -2.46 -7.63
C VAL A 32 -1.29 -1.63 -8.60
N LYS A 33 -2.33 -2.27 -9.11
CA LYS A 33 -3.42 -1.61 -9.80
C LYS A 33 -4.30 -0.88 -8.79
N ARG A 34 -5.04 0.15 -9.22
CA ARG A 34 -6.00 0.90 -8.38
C ARG A 34 -6.96 -0.02 -7.59
N LYS A 35 -7.39 -1.13 -8.19
CA LYS A 35 -8.24 -2.16 -7.54
C LYS A 35 -7.60 -2.72 -6.26
N HIS A 36 -6.29 -2.97 -6.27
CA HIS A 36 -5.58 -3.47 -5.08
C HIS A 36 -5.45 -2.40 -3.99
N THR A 37 -5.12 -1.16 -4.37
CA THR A 37 -5.07 -0.03 -3.42
C THR A 37 -6.41 0.19 -2.74
N ASN A 38 -7.51 0.08 -3.50
CA ASN A 38 -8.86 0.20 -2.95
C ASN A 38 -9.17 -0.92 -1.95
N LYS A 39 -8.83 -2.18 -2.28
CA LYS A 39 -9.00 -3.31 -1.34
C LYS A 39 -8.22 -3.09 -0.04
N ILE A 40 -6.95 -2.68 -0.13
CA ILE A 40 -6.12 -2.37 1.05
C ILE A 40 -6.73 -1.21 1.85
N ASN A 41 -7.24 -0.18 1.19
CA ASN A 41 -7.92 0.95 1.84
C ASN A 41 -9.18 0.50 2.60
N VAL A 42 -9.97 -0.41 2.03
CA VAL A 42 -11.15 -0.98 2.70
C VAL A 42 -10.75 -1.76 3.94
N VAL A 43 -9.74 -2.64 3.84
CA VAL A 43 -9.22 -3.42 4.99
C VAL A 43 -8.69 -2.48 6.07
N LYS A 44 -7.86 -1.49 5.71
CA LYS A 44 -7.37 -0.45 6.61
C LYS A 44 -8.51 0.24 7.36
N MET A 45 -9.53 0.72 6.64
CA MET A 45 -10.63 1.44 7.27
C MET A 45 -11.46 0.54 8.18
N ARG A 46 -11.68 -0.72 7.80
CA ARG A 46 -12.36 -1.72 8.63
C ARG A 46 -11.60 -1.96 9.94
N MET A 47 -10.28 -2.14 9.88
CA MET A 47 -9.44 -2.31 11.07
C MET A 47 -9.41 -1.06 11.95
N LEU A 48 -9.28 0.13 11.37
CA LEU A 48 -9.30 1.40 12.12
C LEU A 48 -10.63 1.62 12.85
N ARG A 49 -11.76 1.30 12.21
CA ARG A 49 -13.09 1.33 12.84
C ARG A 49 -13.15 0.36 14.01
N TRP A 50 -12.74 -0.88 13.79
CA TRP A 50 -12.77 -1.92 14.83
C TRP A 50 -11.89 -1.58 16.03
N MET A 51 -10.65 -1.11 15.83
CA MET A 51 -9.76 -0.69 16.92
C MET A 51 -10.33 0.48 17.72
N CYS A 52 -11.04 1.40 17.07
CA CYS A 52 -11.69 2.54 17.72
C CYS A 52 -13.07 2.22 18.30
N GLY A 53 -13.58 1.00 18.11
CA GLY A 53 -14.92 0.60 18.58
C GLY A 53 -16.06 1.22 17.78
N TYR A 54 -15.80 1.72 16.56
CA TYR A 54 -16.83 2.30 15.71
C TYR A 54 -17.56 1.21 14.92
N THR A 55 -18.88 1.22 15.04
CA THR A 55 -19.80 0.36 14.30
C THR A 55 -20.34 1.07 13.06
N ARG A 56 -21.12 0.37 12.23
CA ARG A 56 -21.82 1.00 11.10
C ARG A 56 -22.93 1.96 11.56
N LYS A 57 -23.49 1.76 12.76
CA LYS A 57 -24.56 2.60 13.32
C LYS A 57 -24.08 4.02 13.64
N ASP A 58 -22.81 4.18 14.00
CA ASP A 58 -22.24 5.48 14.37
C ASP A 58 -22.12 6.44 13.17
N ARG A 59 -22.30 5.95 11.93
CA ARG A 59 -22.24 6.74 10.66
C ARG A 59 -21.03 7.68 10.56
N MET A 60 -19.94 7.35 11.24
CA MET A 60 -18.74 8.18 11.29
C MET A 60 -18.07 8.28 9.92
N ARG A 61 -17.72 9.51 9.51
CA ARG A 61 -16.94 9.76 8.29
C ARG A 61 -15.54 9.14 8.40
N ASN A 62 -15.06 8.57 7.29
CA ASN A 62 -13.74 7.94 7.23
C ASN A 62 -12.60 8.93 7.50
N GLU A 63 -12.75 10.19 7.07
CA GLU A 63 -11.81 11.28 7.32
C GLU A 63 -11.63 11.56 8.80
N TYR A 64 -12.74 11.63 9.56
CA TYR A 64 -12.70 11.83 11.00
C TYR A 64 -11.91 10.72 11.70
N ILE A 65 -12.18 9.46 11.35
CA ILE A 65 -11.47 8.30 11.92
C ILE A 65 -9.97 8.39 11.62
N ARG A 66 -9.59 8.76 10.39
CA ARG A 66 -8.18 8.95 10.01
C ARG A 66 -7.52 10.06 10.82
N LYS A 67 -8.19 11.21 10.99
CA LYS A 67 -7.69 12.35 11.76
C LYS A 67 -7.54 12.00 13.24
N LYS A 68 -8.52 11.32 13.83
CA LYS A 68 -8.52 10.90 15.24
C LYS A 68 -7.41 9.91 15.58
N VAL A 69 -7.10 8.99 14.67
CA VAL A 69 -6.03 7.99 14.84
C VAL A 69 -4.67 8.54 14.35
N GLY A 70 -4.66 9.58 13.52
CA GLY A 70 -3.45 10.23 12.99
C GLY A 70 -2.71 9.36 11.96
N VAL A 71 -3.43 8.66 11.10
CA VAL A 71 -2.87 7.68 10.14
C VAL A 71 -2.92 8.23 8.72
N ALA A 72 -1.74 8.44 8.12
CA ALA A 72 -1.57 8.86 6.72
C ALA A 72 -2.26 7.90 5.73
N PRO A 73 -2.61 8.36 4.51
CA PRO A 73 -3.08 7.51 3.42
C PRO A 73 -2.19 6.27 3.22
N ILE A 74 -2.78 5.14 2.80
CA ILE A 74 -2.01 3.90 2.62
C ILE A 74 -1.22 3.92 1.32
N GLU A 75 -1.69 4.69 0.34
CA GLU A 75 -1.08 4.84 -0.98
C GLU A 75 0.32 5.43 -0.90
N ASP A 76 0.49 6.49 -0.12
CA ASP A 76 1.81 7.09 0.15
C ASP A 76 2.79 6.06 0.73
N LYS A 77 2.30 5.22 1.64
CA LYS A 77 3.12 4.18 2.29
C LYS A 77 3.41 3.00 1.38
N LEU A 78 2.51 2.66 0.45
CA LEU A 78 2.77 1.69 -0.61
C LEU A 78 3.85 2.22 -1.56
N ARG A 79 3.75 3.48 -1.98
CA ARG A 79 4.74 4.15 -2.84
C ARG A 79 6.11 4.20 -2.17
N GLU A 80 6.17 4.61 -0.90
CA GLU A 80 7.41 4.64 -0.12
C GLU A 80 8.04 3.24 0.03
N SER A 81 7.23 2.21 0.32
CA SER A 81 7.73 0.84 0.46
C SER A 81 8.35 0.32 -0.84
N ARG A 82 7.75 0.67 -1.99
CA ARG A 82 8.28 0.33 -3.31
C ARG A 82 9.57 1.05 -3.64
N LEU A 83 9.65 2.34 -3.37
CA LEU A 83 10.88 3.10 -3.58
C LEU A 83 12.01 2.56 -2.70
N ARG A 84 11.69 2.14 -1.46
CA ARG A 84 12.65 1.50 -0.57
C ARG A 84 13.12 0.14 -1.11
N TRP A 85 12.22 -0.66 -1.66
CA TRP A 85 12.55 -1.93 -2.32
C TRP A 85 13.41 -1.71 -3.57
N PHE A 86 13.02 -0.79 -4.44
CA PHE A 86 13.79 -0.42 -5.63
C PHE A 86 15.20 0.09 -5.27
N GLY A 87 15.30 0.94 -4.25
CA GLY A 87 16.59 1.35 -3.70
C GLY A 87 17.40 0.18 -3.13
N HIS A 88 16.76 -0.85 -2.57
CA HIS A 88 17.47 -2.06 -2.14
C HIS A 88 18.03 -2.83 -3.35
N LEU A 89 17.24 -2.99 -4.42
CA LEU A 89 17.69 -3.61 -5.67
C LEU A 89 18.88 -2.86 -6.29
N ASN A 90 18.83 -1.53 -6.36
CA ASN A 90 19.91 -0.73 -6.95
C ASN A 90 21.23 -0.79 -6.17
N ARG A 91 21.19 -1.09 -4.86
CA ARG A 91 22.40 -1.29 -4.04
C ARG A 91 23.00 -2.69 -4.21
N ARG A 92 22.31 -3.64 -4.84
CA ARG A 92 22.86 -4.98 -5.12
C ARG A 92 23.74 -4.95 -6.37
N PRO A 93 24.79 -5.79 -6.45
CA PRO A 93 25.58 -5.93 -7.67
C PRO A 93 24.70 -6.38 -8.83
N ILE A 94 25.05 -5.99 -10.06
CA ILE A 94 24.35 -6.39 -11.30
C ILE A 94 24.29 -7.91 -11.45
N GLU A 95 25.28 -8.63 -10.91
CA GLU A 95 25.33 -10.08 -10.92
C GLU A 95 24.24 -10.74 -10.07
N ALA A 96 23.65 -10.01 -9.12
CA ALA A 96 22.60 -10.54 -8.25
C ALA A 96 21.40 -10.99 -9.09
N PRO A 97 20.90 -12.23 -8.90
CA PRO A 97 19.81 -12.79 -9.71
C PRO A 97 18.57 -11.89 -9.79
N VAL A 98 18.21 -11.27 -8.66
CA VAL A 98 17.05 -10.39 -8.56
C VAL A 98 17.21 -9.11 -9.41
N ARG A 99 18.43 -8.59 -9.55
CA ARG A 99 18.72 -7.39 -10.35
C ARG A 99 18.79 -7.70 -11.84
N LYS A 100 19.29 -8.89 -12.22
CA LYS A 100 19.23 -9.39 -13.61
C LYS A 100 17.80 -9.56 -14.09
N ILE A 101 16.95 -10.21 -13.30
CA ILE A 101 15.55 -10.45 -13.64
C ILE A 101 14.81 -9.13 -13.86
N GLU A 102 14.98 -8.15 -12.97
CA GLU A 102 14.33 -6.84 -13.10
C GLU A 102 14.76 -6.08 -14.38
N LEU A 103 16.06 -6.11 -14.72
CA LEU A 103 16.57 -5.47 -15.94
C LEU A 103 16.06 -6.14 -17.23
N LEU A 104 15.70 -7.42 -17.18
CA LEU A 104 15.10 -8.14 -18.31
C LEU A 104 13.59 -7.87 -18.40
N ILE A 105 12.92 -7.79 -17.26
CA ILE A 105 11.47 -7.57 -17.11
C ILE A 105 11.08 -6.14 -17.50
N LEU A 106 11.74 -5.11 -16.96
CA LEU A 106 11.38 -3.70 -17.19
C LEU A 106 11.30 -3.24 -18.66
N PRO A 107 12.25 -3.63 -19.57
CA PRO A 107 12.14 -3.30 -20.99
C PRO A 107 10.99 -4.02 -21.68
N MET A 108 10.75 -5.30 -21.37
CA MET A 108 9.64 -6.06 -21.97
C MET A 108 8.28 -5.41 -21.70
N TYR A 109 8.03 -4.94 -20.47
CA TYR A 109 6.76 -4.27 -20.15
C TYR A 109 6.61 -2.89 -20.81
N LYS A 110 7.71 -2.18 -21.09
CA LYS A 110 7.66 -0.90 -21.83
C LYS A 110 7.35 -1.11 -23.31
N GLU A 111 7.83 -2.19 -23.91
CA GLU A 111 7.50 -2.55 -25.28
C GLU A 111 6.03 -2.95 -25.42
N GLU A 112 5.47 -3.72 -24.47
CA GLU A 112 4.04 -4.07 -24.46
C GLU A 112 3.11 -2.85 -24.30
N GLU A 113 3.41 -1.88 -23.42
CA GLU A 113 2.65 -0.61 -23.33
C GLU A 113 2.86 0.32 -24.55
N GLY A 114 3.97 0.17 -25.27
CA GLY A 114 4.24 0.85 -26.54
C GLY A 114 3.43 0.27 -27.70
N ASP A 115 3.24 -1.05 -27.70
CA ASP A 115 2.52 -1.77 -28.76
C ASP A 115 0.99 -1.65 -28.62
N GLN A 116 0.47 -1.67 -27.40
CA GLN A 116 -0.96 -1.44 -27.13
C GLN A 116 -1.43 -0.05 -27.63
N ARG A 117 -0.57 0.97 -27.55
CA ARG A 117 -0.85 2.34 -28.05
C ARG A 117 -0.83 2.45 -29.59
N ARG A 118 -0.24 1.49 -30.31
CA ARG A 118 -0.28 1.43 -31.77
C ARG A 118 -1.58 0.83 -32.28
N HIS A 119 -2.17 -0.11 -31.53
CA HIS A 119 -3.46 -0.73 -31.87
C HIS A 119 -4.65 0.21 -31.64
N ASP A 120 -4.64 1.00 -30.56
CA ASP A 120 -5.73 1.94 -30.23
C ASP A 120 -5.79 3.19 -31.13
N LYS A 121 -4.77 3.44 -31.98
CA LYS A 121 -4.75 4.55 -32.96
C LYS A 121 -5.21 4.16 -34.37
N LYS A 122 -5.63 2.91 -34.56
CA LYS A 122 -6.13 2.37 -35.85
C LYS A 122 -7.65 2.08 -35.84
N LEU A 123 -8.37 2.60 -34.85
CA LEU A 123 -9.84 2.61 -34.78
C LEU A 123 -10.34 4.06 -34.81
#